data_AF-A0A8T7LFY8-F1
#
_entry.id   AF-A0A8T7LFY8-F1
#
_cell.length_a   1.000
_cell.length_b   1.000
_cell.length_c   1.000
_cell.angle_alpha   90.00
_cell.angle_beta   90.00
_cell.angle_gamma   90.00
#
_symmetry.space_group_name_H-M   'P 1'
#
loop_
_entity.id
_entity.type
_entity.pdbx_description
1 polymer ?
#
loop_
_entity_poly.entity_id
_entity_poly.type
_entity_poly.pdbx_seq_one_letter_code
_entity_poly.pdbx_strand_id
1 'polypeptide(L)'
;MNTFDYANQALRRDMAAYARALRTIVGALPEARLLCDKVLKEARLAQALLAFANSPQITSLAQIVYTISNLWPYRERPFARTLGFTEEINEARTYREEARRGIAMLARFTASDPLANELTTCLTNISDYLEEEERLLIECDQSIRPHAENMEIARKRLHLLIAAIDARLPATLETATTLATYGEAARLLHDWESGVPLDEKGIEILETCLDLLEQASLVFPTSSLNPGRTS
;
A
#
# COMPACT_ATOMS: atom_id res chain seq x y z
N MET A 1 30.96 7.83 -16.80
CA MET A 1 29.82 6.94 -16.56
C MET A 1 28.91 7.04 -17.77
N ASN A 2 28.68 5.95 -18.51
CA ASN A 2 27.86 5.97 -19.72
C ASN A 2 26.38 6.22 -19.33
N THR A 3 25.59 6.85 -20.20
CA THR A 3 24.14 7.06 -20.02
C THR A 3 23.41 5.75 -19.71
N PHE A 4 23.86 4.63 -20.29
CA PHE A 4 23.35 3.29 -19.99
C PHE A 4 23.67 2.82 -18.55
N ASP A 5 24.88 3.07 -18.05
CA ASP A 5 25.26 2.71 -16.68
C ASP A 5 24.43 3.49 -15.66
N TYR A 6 24.22 4.79 -15.93
CA TYR A 6 23.37 5.65 -15.11
C TYR A 6 21.91 5.19 -15.13
N ALA A 7 21.36 4.85 -16.31
CA ALA A 7 19.99 4.36 -16.44
C ALA A 7 19.79 3.00 -15.73
N ASN A 8 20.76 2.10 -15.83
CA ASN A 8 20.74 0.80 -15.16
C ASN A 8 20.85 0.96 -13.62
N GLN A 9 21.76 1.81 -13.14
CA GLN A 9 21.89 2.08 -11.72
C GLN A 9 20.64 2.79 -11.16
N ALA A 10 20.04 3.71 -11.92
CA ALA A 10 18.77 4.35 -11.54
C ALA A 10 17.64 3.31 -11.47
N LEU A 11 17.50 2.46 -12.49
CA LEU A 11 16.50 1.38 -12.52
C LEU A 11 16.63 0.43 -11.32
N ARG A 12 17.85 0.06 -10.93
CA ARG A 12 18.06 -0.77 -9.72
C ARG A 12 17.62 -0.09 -8.45
N ARG A 13 17.97 1.20 -8.29
CA ARG A 13 17.55 1.97 -7.11
C ARG A 13 16.03 2.06 -7.05
N ASP A 14 15.40 2.29 -8.20
CA ASP A 14 13.95 2.35 -8.33
C ASP A 14 13.34 0.99 -7.96
N MET A 15 13.75 -0.11 -8.61
CA MET A 15 13.29 -1.49 -8.31
C MET A 15 13.48 -1.90 -6.85
N ALA A 16 14.63 -1.55 -6.24
CA ALA A 16 14.91 -1.89 -4.85
C ALA A 16 14.03 -1.10 -3.89
N ALA A 17 13.72 0.15 -4.23
CA ALA A 17 12.81 0.97 -3.45
C ALA A 17 11.36 0.50 -3.60
N TYR A 18 10.94 0.12 -4.81
CA TYR A 18 9.63 -0.51 -5.07
C TYR A 18 9.46 -1.80 -4.26
N ALA A 19 10.44 -2.71 -4.30
CA ALA A 19 10.38 -3.96 -3.53
C ALA A 19 10.27 -3.71 -2.02
N ARG A 20 11.02 -2.74 -1.48
CA ARG A 20 10.89 -2.34 -0.06
C ARG A 20 9.50 -1.79 0.25
N ALA A 21 8.97 -0.90 -0.59
CA ALA A 21 7.64 -0.32 -0.37
C ALA A 21 6.55 -1.39 -0.39
N LEU A 22 6.66 -2.38 -1.27
CA LEU A 22 5.71 -3.49 -1.33
C LEU A 22 5.80 -4.42 -0.13
N ARG A 23 7.00 -4.69 0.39
CA ARG A 23 7.15 -5.44 1.64
C ARG A 23 6.45 -4.72 2.81
N THR A 24 6.59 -3.40 2.91
CA THR A 24 5.86 -2.61 3.91
C THR A 24 4.35 -2.80 3.75
N ILE A 25 3.83 -2.65 2.53
CA ILE A 25 2.39 -2.77 2.25
C ILE A 25 1.86 -4.16 2.57
N VAL A 26 2.54 -5.22 2.11
CA VAL A 26 2.13 -6.61 2.33
C VAL A 26 2.20 -6.98 3.82
N GLY A 27 3.14 -6.41 4.57
CA GLY A 27 3.23 -6.59 6.02
C GLY A 27 2.14 -5.85 6.79
N ALA A 28 1.83 -4.60 6.43
CA ALA A 28 0.94 -3.72 7.19
C ALA A 28 -0.55 -3.87 6.84
N LEU A 29 -0.89 -4.12 5.58
CA LEU A 29 -2.30 -4.18 5.14
C LEU A 29 -3.13 -5.28 5.82
N PRO A 30 -2.60 -6.50 6.08
CA PRO A 30 -3.35 -7.51 6.83
C PRO A 30 -3.73 -7.03 8.24
N GLU A 31 -2.83 -6.31 8.90
CA GLU A 31 -3.07 -5.77 10.23
C GLU A 31 -4.08 -4.63 10.19
N ALA A 32 -3.95 -3.69 9.24
CA ALA A 32 -4.93 -2.64 9.01
C ALA A 32 -6.35 -3.22 8.81
N ARG A 33 -6.47 -4.29 8.02
CA ARG A 33 -7.74 -5.00 7.81
C ARG A 33 -8.30 -5.62 9.09
N LEU A 34 -7.44 -6.21 9.93
CA LEU A 34 -7.86 -6.76 11.20
C LEU A 34 -8.40 -5.67 12.14
N LEU A 35 -7.85 -4.46 12.07
CA LEU A 35 -8.36 -3.29 12.80
C LEU A 35 -9.75 -2.89 12.29
N CYS A 36 -9.99 -2.83 10.98
CA CYS A 36 -11.33 -2.57 10.43
C CYS A 36 -12.35 -3.61 10.95
N ASP A 37 -12.00 -4.90 10.94
CA ASP A 37 -12.87 -5.96 11.45
C ASP A 37 -13.18 -5.79 12.95
N LYS A 38 -12.22 -5.28 13.75
CA LYS A 38 -12.45 -4.95 15.16
C LYS A 38 -13.37 -3.74 15.30
N VAL A 39 -13.17 -2.67 14.52
CA VAL A 39 -14.05 -1.49 14.50
C VAL A 39 -15.50 -1.90 14.22
N LEU A 40 -15.73 -2.78 13.24
CA LEU A 40 -17.08 -3.25 12.93
C LEU A 40 -17.71 -4.07 14.06
N LYS A 41 -16.93 -4.86 14.79
CA LYS A 41 -17.42 -5.59 15.96
C LYS A 41 -17.86 -4.63 17.07
N GLU A 42 -17.04 -3.64 17.37
CA GLU A 42 -17.35 -2.60 18.35
C GLU A 42 -18.55 -1.75 17.92
N ALA A 43 -18.65 -1.38 16.64
CA ALA A 43 -19.78 -0.63 16.11
C ALA A 43 -21.10 -1.43 16.23
N ARG A 44 -21.07 -2.74 15.95
CA ARG A 44 -22.23 -3.63 16.13
C ARG A 44 -22.63 -3.75 17.60
N LEU A 45 -21.64 -3.87 18.50
CA LEU A 45 -21.90 -3.89 19.94
C LEU A 45 -22.53 -2.56 20.40
N ALA A 46 -21.95 -1.42 20.00
CA ALA A 46 -22.48 -0.10 20.29
C ALA A 46 -23.92 0.06 19.77
N GLN A 47 -24.21 -0.44 18.56
CA GLN A 47 -25.56 -0.41 18.00
C GLN A 47 -26.55 -1.25 18.82
N ALA A 48 -26.13 -2.43 19.28
CA ALA A 48 -26.96 -3.28 20.14
C ALA A 48 -27.20 -2.62 21.52
N LEU A 49 -26.18 -2.00 22.10
CA LEU A 49 -26.28 -1.26 23.37
C LEU A 49 -27.24 -0.06 23.24
N LEU A 50 -27.19 0.67 22.12
CA LEU A 50 -28.09 1.80 21.87
C LEU A 50 -29.57 1.40 21.82
N ALA A 51 -29.91 0.14 21.52
CA ALA A 51 -31.29 -0.34 21.56
C ALA A 51 -31.89 -0.37 22.97
N PHE A 52 -31.05 -0.37 24.01
CA PHE A 52 -31.46 -0.35 25.42
C PHE A 52 -31.40 1.03 26.05
N ALA A 53 -30.86 2.03 25.33
CA ALA A 53 -30.75 3.38 25.84
C ALA A 53 -32.12 4.08 25.81
N ASN A 54 -32.36 4.96 26.79
CA ASN A 54 -33.51 5.88 26.81
C ASN A 54 -33.04 7.31 27.14
N SER A 55 -32.51 8.03 26.15
CA SER A 55 -32.03 9.40 26.29
C SER A 55 -32.17 10.21 24.99
N PRO A 56 -32.24 11.55 25.07
CA PRO A 56 -32.33 12.42 23.89
C PRO A 56 -31.10 12.36 22.97
N GLN A 57 -29.94 11.93 23.48
CA GLN A 57 -28.71 11.85 22.68
C GLN A 57 -28.60 10.58 21.82
N ILE A 58 -29.51 9.62 21.99
CA ILE A 58 -29.45 8.32 21.31
C ILE A 58 -29.47 8.48 19.79
N THR A 59 -30.32 9.35 19.25
CA THR A 59 -30.41 9.53 17.80
C THR A 59 -29.06 9.98 17.22
N SER A 60 -28.37 10.89 17.91
CA SER A 60 -27.05 11.37 17.51
C SER A 60 -25.98 10.29 17.65
N LEU A 61 -26.00 9.50 18.73
CA LEU A 61 -25.07 8.37 18.92
C LEU A 61 -25.32 7.26 17.91
N ALA A 62 -26.59 6.96 17.60
CA ALA A 62 -26.97 5.99 16.57
C ALA A 62 -26.50 6.43 15.19
N GLN A 63 -26.58 7.73 14.88
CA GLN A 63 -26.02 8.26 13.64
C GLN A 63 -24.50 8.12 13.57
N ILE A 64 -23.77 8.38 14.67
CA ILE A 64 -22.31 8.16 14.75
C ILE A 64 -21.98 6.70 14.46
N VAL A 65 -22.62 5.78 15.20
CA VAL A 65 -22.37 4.34 15.08
C VAL A 65 -22.74 3.85 13.67
N TYR A 66 -23.83 4.35 13.09
CA TYR A 66 -24.22 4.05 11.71
C TYR A 66 -23.17 4.52 10.70
N THR A 67 -22.68 5.76 10.83
CA THR A 67 -21.61 6.29 9.98
C THR A 67 -20.35 5.41 10.06
N ILE A 68 -19.92 5.04 11.27
CA ILE A 68 -18.75 4.17 11.48
C ILE A 68 -19.00 2.76 10.92
N SER A 69 -20.21 2.21 11.06
CA SER A 69 -20.55 0.87 10.56
C SER A 69 -20.53 0.75 9.04
N ASN A 70 -20.60 1.89 8.34
CA ASN A 70 -20.48 1.98 6.89
C ASN A 70 -19.03 2.15 6.40
N LEU A 71 -18.05 1.82 7.26
CA LEU A 71 -16.65 1.69 6.86
C LEU A 71 -16.51 0.96 5.52
N TRP A 72 -15.72 1.57 4.64
CA TRP A 72 -15.64 1.35 3.20
C TRP A 72 -15.73 -0.12 2.71
N PRO A 73 -16.14 -0.33 1.45
CA PRO A 73 -16.11 -1.63 0.75
C PRO A 73 -14.72 -2.27 0.49
N TYR A 74 -13.58 -1.72 0.93
CA TYR A 74 -12.25 -2.31 0.64
C TYR A 74 -11.92 -3.58 1.42
N ARG A 75 -12.75 -3.99 2.39
CA ARG A 75 -12.75 -5.37 2.93
C ARG A 75 -12.80 -6.42 1.81
N GLU A 76 -13.44 -6.08 0.70
CA GLU A 76 -13.62 -6.93 -0.47
C GLU A 76 -12.67 -6.61 -1.64
N ARG A 77 -11.94 -5.48 -1.56
CA ARG A 77 -11.01 -5.04 -2.61
C ARG A 77 -9.66 -4.66 -2.04
N PRO A 78 -8.99 -5.60 -1.35
CA PRO A 78 -7.62 -5.37 -0.91
C PRO A 78 -6.79 -5.10 -2.17
N PHE A 79 -5.94 -4.08 -2.12
CA PHE A 79 -4.95 -3.79 -3.16
C PHE A 79 -5.44 -3.21 -4.50
N ALA A 80 -6.69 -2.78 -4.66
CA ALA A 80 -7.13 -2.10 -5.90
C ALA A 80 -6.48 -0.71 -6.13
N ARG A 81 -5.68 -0.22 -5.17
CA ARG A 81 -5.20 1.16 -5.11
C ARG A 81 -3.75 1.21 -4.66
N THR A 82 -2.89 0.81 -5.57
CA THR A 82 -1.45 0.75 -5.38
C THR A 82 -0.76 2.12 -5.63
N LEU A 83 -1.55 3.17 -5.91
CA LEU A 83 -1.08 4.56 -6.15
C LEU A 83 -1.04 5.42 -4.88
N GLY A 84 -1.49 4.91 -3.74
CA GLY A 84 -1.51 5.62 -2.45
C GLY A 84 -2.76 5.31 -1.63
N PHE A 85 -2.73 5.72 -0.36
CA PHE A 85 -3.78 5.45 0.63
C PHE A 85 -4.41 6.73 1.19
N THR A 86 -4.26 7.87 0.51
CA THR A 86 -4.76 9.18 0.98
C THR A 86 -6.24 9.16 1.35
N GLU A 87 -7.02 8.47 0.53
CA GLU A 87 -8.46 8.40 0.62
C GLU A 87 -8.86 7.64 1.90
N GLU A 88 -8.25 6.48 2.11
CA GLU A 88 -8.38 5.59 3.26
C GLU A 88 -7.94 6.28 4.55
N ILE A 89 -6.78 6.97 4.53
CA ILE A 89 -6.26 7.76 5.65
C ILE A 89 -7.27 8.85 6.08
N ASN A 90 -7.85 9.55 5.10
CA ASN A 90 -8.82 10.60 5.38
C ASN A 90 -10.11 10.03 5.99
N GLU A 91 -10.60 8.89 5.51
CA GLU A 91 -11.78 8.26 6.09
C GLU A 91 -11.51 7.75 7.51
N ALA A 92 -10.41 7.04 7.76
CA ALA A 92 -10.02 6.58 9.09
C ALA A 92 -9.97 7.75 10.08
N ARG A 93 -9.40 8.89 9.64
CA ARG A 93 -9.39 10.14 10.40
C ARG A 93 -10.80 10.68 10.66
N THR A 94 -11.66 10.76 9.64
CA THR A 94 -13.05 11.22 9.80
C THR A 94 -13.82 10.37 10.80
N TYR A 95 -13.74 9.05 10.71
CA TYR A 95 -14.45 8.15 11.62
C TYR A 95 -13.88 8.17 13.04
N ARG A 96 -12.56 8.36 13.20
CA ARG A 96 -11.97 8.56 14.52
C ARG A 96 -12.52 9.81 15.18
N GLU A 97 -12.65 10.91 14.44
CA GLU A 97 -13.24 12.14 14.97
C GLU A 97 -14.73 11.97 15.32
N GLU A 98 -15.48 11.19 14.55
CA GLU A 98 -16.86 10.82 14.91
C GLU A 98 -16.93 9.96 16.19
N ALA A 99 -16.02 8.99 16.36
CA ALA A 99 -15.94 8.20 17.59
C ALA A 99 -15.61 9.09 18.80
N ARG A 100 -14.63 9.98 18.67
CA ARG A 100 -14.26 10.98 19.69
C ARG A 100 -15.42 11.92 20.03
N ARG A 101 -16.19 12.34 19.03
CA ARG A 101 -17.43 13.12 19.24
C ARG A 101 -18.43 12.35 20.09
N GLY A 102 -18.62 11.05 19.83
CA GLY A 102 -19.49 10.19 20.63
C GLY A 102 -19.02 10.04 22.08
N ILE A 103 -17.71 9.86 22.31
CA ILE A 103 -17.11 9.83 23.66
C ILE A 103 -17.41 11.13 24.42
N ALA A 104 -17.22 12.28 23.77
CA ALA A 104 -17.48 13.59 24.39
C ALA A 104 -18.97 13.78 24.76
N MET A 105 -19.89 13.22 23.96
CA MET A 105 -21.33 13.24 24.27
C MET A 105 -21.67 12.40 25.50
N LEU A 106 -20.97 11.29 25.72
CA LEU A 106 -21.21 10.36 26.84
C LEU A 106 -20.50 10.77 28.14
N ALA A 107 -19.46 11.60 28.07
CA ALA A 107 -18.61 11.98 29.21
C ALA A 107 -19.36 12.55 30.43
N ARG A 108 -20.57 13.10 30.24
CA ARG A 108 -21.39 13.66 31.32
C ARG A 108 -22.27 12.62 32.04
N PHE A 109 -22.35 11.39 31.52
CA PHE A 109 -23.28 10.35 31.98
C PHE A 109 -22.57 9.09 32.51
N THR A 110 -21.29 8.90 32.18
CA THR A 110 -20.49 7.71 32.53
C THR A 110 -20.45 7.40 34.03
N ALA A 111 -20.41 8.41 34.89
CA ALA A 111 -20.36 8.20 36.35
C ALA A 111 -21.66 7.59 36.93
N SER A 112 -22.79 7.65 36.21
CA SER A 112 -24.11 7.28 36.73
C SER A 112 -24.87 6.25 35.90
N ASP A 113 -24.39 5.92 34.70
CA ASP A 113 -25.06 5.04 33.75
C ASP A 113 -24.10 3.94 33.24
N PRO A 114 -24.31 2.67 33.65
CA PRO A 114 -23.54 1.54 33.15
C PRO A 114 -23.57 1.40 31.62
N LEU A 115 -24.69 1.75 30.98
CA LEU A 115 -24.81 1.67 29.52
C LEU A 115 -23.95 2.74 28.84
N ALA A 116 -23.89 3.94 29.41
CA ALA A 116 -23.01 5.00 28.93
C ALA A 116 -21.53 4.62 29.06
N ASN A 117 -21.15 3.86 30.11
CA ASN A 117 -19.79 3.33 30.24
C ASN A 117 -19.45 2.33 29.14
N GLU A 118 -20.32 1.34 28.90
CA GLU A 118 -20.10 0.34 27.84
C GLU A 118 -20.03 0.99 26.44
N LEU A 119 -20.91 1.96 26.15
CA LEU A 119 -20.86 2.73 24.90
C LEU A 119 -19.57 3.56 24.78
N THR A 120 -19.10 4.13 25.89
CA THR A 120 -17.84 4.87 25.92
C THR A 120 -16.67 3.94 25.61
N THR A 121 -16.63 2.76 26.22
CA THR A 121 -15.62 1.73 25.94
C THR A 121 -15.62 1.32 24.47
N CYS A 122 -16.79 1.05 23.88
CA CYS A 122 -16.88 0.71 22.45
C CYS A 122 -16.30 1.82 21.57
N LEU A 123 -16.67 3.07 21.82
CA LEU A 123 -16.20 4.21 21.02
C LEU A 123 -14.72 4.53 21.24
N THR A 124 -14.19 4.30 22.45
CA THR A 124 -12.75 4.38 22.73
C THR A 124 -11.99 3.31 21.93
N ASN A 125 -12.44 2.04 21.99
CA ASN A 125 -11.83 0.96 21.20
C ASN A 125 -11.84 1.29 19.70
N ILE A 126 -12.96 1.80 19.18
CA ILE A 126 -13.07 2.25 17.78
C ILE A 126 -12.03 3.34 17.48
N SER A 127 -11.94 4.38 18.33
CA SER A 127 -10.98 5.47 18.14
C SER A 127 -9.55 4.94 18.09
N ASP A 128 -9.18 4.04 19.00
CA ASP A 128 -7.84 3.48 19.11
C ASP A 128 -7.50 2.58 17.90
N TYR A 129 -8.46 1.76 17.45
CA TYR A 129 -8.27 0.93 16.26
C TYR A 129 -8.12 1.75 14.98
N LEU A 130 -8.92 2.82 14.83
CA LEU A 130 -8.82 3.74 13.69
C LEU A 130 -7.54 4.57 13.70
N GLU A 131 -7.01 4.91 14.88
CA GLU A 131 -5.74 5.60 15.03
C GLU A 131 -4.57 4.70 14.59
N GLU A 132 -4.59 3.44 14.99
CA GLU A 132 -3.58 2.47 14.56
C GLU A 132 -3.72 2.12 13.07
N GLU A 133 -4.94 2.03 12.55
CA GLU A 133 -5.20 1.84 11.12
C GLU A 133 -4.64 3.02 10.32
N GLU A 134 -4.92 4.27 10.74
CA GLU A 134 -4.38 5.47 10.12
C GLU A 134 -2.85 5.43 10.10
N ARG A 135 -2.21 5.02 11.20
CA ARG A 135 -0.75 4.90 11.30
C ARG A 135 -0.19 3.94 10.25
N LEU A 136 -0.77 2.74 10.12
CA LEU A 136 -0.34 1.72 9.16
C LEU A 136 -0.55 2.18 7.71
N LEU A 137 -1.68 2.84 7.42
CA LEU A 137 -1.98 3.38 6.10
C LEU A 137 -1.04 4.52 5.71
N ILE A 138 -0.68 5.40 6.66
CA ILE A 138 0.34 6.45 6.46
C ILE A 138 1.69 5.83 6.13
N GLU A 139 2.10 4.78 6.83
CA GLU A 139 3.37 4.08 6.59
C GLU A 139 3.41 3.48 5.16
N CYS A 140 2.31 2.86 4.75
CA CYS A 140 2.13 2.34 3.39
C CYS A 140 2.17 3.46 2.35
N ASP A 141 1.44 4.56 2.58
CA ASP A 141 1.34 5.69 1.66
C ASP A 141 2.68 6.41 1.47
N GLN A 142 3.41 6.69 2.56
CA GLN A 142 4.73 7.30 2.50
C GLN A 142 5.74 6.40 1.77
N SER A 143 5.60 5.09 1.92
CA SER A 143 6.43 4.13 1.21
C SER A 143 6.14 4.13 -0.29
N ILE A 144 4.88 4.29 -0.70
CA ILE A 144 4.44 4.04 -2.07
C ILE A 144 4.29 5.27 -2.95
N ARG A 145 4.04 6.44 -2.36
CA ARG A 145 3.78 7.68 -3.10
C ARG A 145 4.95 8.14 -3.97
N PRO A 146 6.21 8.13 -3.51
CA PRO A 146 7.36 8.52 -4.36
C PRO A 146 7.53 7.62 -5.59
N HIS A 147 6.96 6.43 -5.52
CA HIS A 147 7.06 5.36 -6.48
C HIS A 147 5.95 5.44 -7.53
N ALA A 148 4.72 5.71 -7.11
CA ALA A 148 3.59 5.95 -8.01
C ALA A 148 3.88 7.04 -9.05
N GLU A 149 4.60 8.10 -8.66
CA GLU A 149 4.95 9.22 -9.54
C GLU A 149 6.03 8.88 -10.59
N ASN A 150 6.84 7.84 -10.35
CA ASN A 150 8.02 7.50 -11.15
C ASN A 150 7.89 6.17 -11.93
N MET A 151 6.76 5.47 -11.81
CA MET A 151 6.54 4.15 -12.44
C MET A 151 6.67 4.16 -13.95
N GLU A 152 6.09 5.17 -14.61
CA GLU A 152 6.14 5.26 -16.06
C GLU A 152 7.59 5.35 -16.55
N ILE A 153 8.41 6.13 -15.84
CA ILE A 153 9.83 6.31 -16.14
C ILE A 153 10.60 5.01 -15.88
N ALA A 154 10.32 4.33 -14.77
CA ALA A 154 10.95 3.06 -14.43
C ALA A 154 10.62 1.97 -15.48
N ARG A 155 9.37 1.88 -15.93
CA ARG A 155 8.95 0.97 -17.01
C ARG A 155 9.63 1.30 -18.34
N LYS A 156 9.72 2.58 -18.72
CA LYS A 156 10.45 3.00 -19.93
C LYS A 156 11.93 2.60 -19.87
N ARG A 157 12.58 2.77 -18.71
CA ARG A 157 13.98 2.33 -18.49
C ARG A 157 14.12 0.82 -18.61
N LEU A 158 13.17 0.06 -18.07
CA LEU A 158 13.15 -1.40 -18.14
C LEU A 158 12.94 -1.88 -19.59
N HIS A 159 12.00 -1.31 -20.33
CA HIS A 159 11.81 -1.61 -21.76
C HIS A 159 13.05 -1.30 -22.60
N LEU A 160 13.73 -0.17 -22.33
CA LEU A 160 14.99 0.16 -23.00
C LEU A 160 16.08 -0.88 -22.73
N LEU A 161 16.16 -1.39 -21.49
CA LEU A 161 17.12 -2.43 -21.13
C LEU A 161 16.81 -3.76 -21.83
N ILE A 162 15.54 -4.17 -21.86
CA ILE A 162 15.06 -5.36 -22.60
C ILE A 162 15.47 -5.25 -24.07
N ALA A 163 15.15 -4.13 -24.73
CA ALA A 163 15.51 -3.91 -26.13
C ALA A 163 17.03 -3.90 -26.37
N ALA A 164 17.81 -3.35 -25.43
CA ALA A 164 19.27 -3.32 -25.54
C ALA A 164 19.90 -4.71 -25.38
N ILE A 165 19.36 -5.57 -24.51
CA ILE A 165 19.80 -6.96 -24.34
C ILE A 165 19.46 -7.77 -25.59
N ASP A 166 18.21 -7.70 -26.06
CA ASP A 166 17.73 -8.43 -27.23
C ASP A 166 18.51 -8.07 -28.51
N ALA A 167 18.85 -6.79 -28.68
CA ALA A 167 19.57 -6.33 -29.86
C ALA A 167 21.09 -6.60 -29.84
N ARG A 168 21.71 -6.80 -28.66
CA ARG A 168 23.18 -6.78 -28.52
C ARG A 168 23.78 -8.05 -27.95
N LEU A 169 23.02 -8.88 -27.24
CA LEU A 169 23.52 -10.13 -26.67
C LEU A 169 23.13 -11.33 -27.55
N PRO A 170 23.96 -12.39 -27.59
CA PRO A 170 23.62 -13.60 -28.32
C PRO A 170 22.37 -14.27 -27.73
N ALA A 171 21.53 -14.85 -28.58
CA ALA A 171 20.34 -15.59 -28.17
C ALA A 171 20.71 -16.92 -27.47
N THR A 172 21.04 -16.83 -26.18
CA THR A 172 21.31 -17.98 -25.30
C THR A 172 20.13 -18.23 -24.35
N LEU A 173 20.10 -19.40 -23.73
CA LEU A 173 19.09 -19.73 -22.70
C LEU A 173 19.13 -18.74 -21.51
N GLU A 174 20.32 -18.31 -21.12
CA GLU A 174 20.53 -17.34 -20.04
C GLU A 174 19.99 -15.95 -20.43
N THR A 175 20.25 -15.51 -21.66
CA THR A 175 19.72 -14.25 -22.20
C THR A 175 18.19 -14.30 -22.33
N ALA A 176 17.63 -15.41 -22.79
CA ALA A 176 16.18 -15.60 -22.88
C ALA A 176 15.51 -15.57 -21.50
N THR A 177 16.13 -16.19 -20.49
CA THR A 177 15.63 -16.19 -19.09
C THR A 177 15.67 -14.78 -18.48
N THR A 178 16.75 -14.03 -18.75
CA THR A 178 16.89 -12.63 -18.34
C THR A 178 15.81 -11.74 -18.95
N LEU A 179 15.58 -11.86 -20.26
CA LEU A 179 14.56 -11.11 -20.98
C LEU A 179 13.14 -11.43 -20.49
N ALA A 180 12.84 -12.71 -20.27
CA ALA A 180 11.54 -13.14 -19.75
C ALA A 180 11.25 -12.53 -18.38
N THR A 181 12.25 -12.50 -17.49
CA THR A 181 12.07 -11.97 -16.14
C THR A 181 11.90 -10.45 -16.14
N TYR A 182 12.66 -9.71 -16.94
CA TYR A 182 12.44 -8.27 -17.10
C TYR A 182 11.11 -7.94 -17.75
N GLY A 183 10.64 -8.77 -18.70
CA GLY A 183 9.30 -8.65 -19.27
C GLY A 183 8.22 -8.81 -18.20
N GLU A 184 8.39 -9.75 -17.28
CA GLU A 184 7.47 -9.97 -16.16
C GLU A 184 7.48 -8.80 -15.16
N ALA A 185 8.65 -8.22 -14.82
CA ALA A 185 8.68 -6.99 -14.03
C ALA A 185 7.99 -5.80 -14.74
N ALA A 186 8.16 -5.65 -16.06
CA ALA A 186 7.49 -4.60 -16.79
C ALA A 186 5.97 -4.77 -16.76
N ARG A 187 5.50 -6.02 -16.86
CA ARG A 187 4.10 -6.40 -16.69
C ARG A 187 3.60 -6.07 -15.29
N LEU A 188 4.34 -6.41 -14.24
CA LEU A 188 3.97 -6.07 -12.85
C LEU A 188 3.90 -4.56 -12.59
N LEU A 189 4.86 -3.78 -13.10
CA LEU A 189 4.81 -2.32 -12.98
C LEU A 189 3.58 -1.75 -13.71
N HIS A 190 3.19 -2.35 -14.83
CA HIS A 190 1.98 -1.96 -15.54
C HIS A 190 0.70 -2.37 -14.80
N ASP A 191 0.63 -3.61 -14.32
CA ASP A 191 -0.47 -4.13 -13.49
C ASP A 191 -0.68 -3.22 -12.28
N TRP A 192 0.43 -2.83 -11.62
CA TRP A 192 0.44 -1.84 -10.57
C TRP A 192 -0.14 -0.49 -11.03
N GLU A 193 0.37 0.12 -12.11
CA GLU A 193 -0.19 1.37 -12.65
C GLU A 193 -1.71 1.26 -12.91
N SER A 194 -2.19 0.09 -13.30
CA SER A 194 -3.60 -0.19 -13.58
C SER A 194 -4.44 -0.54 -12.34
N GLY A 195 -3.86 -0.52 -11.14
CA GLY A 195 -4.56 -0.78 -9.88
C GLY A 195 -4.83 -2.27 -9.62
N VAL A 196 -4.04 -3.16 -10.22
CA VAL A 196 -4.11 -4.60 -9.92
C VAL A 196 -3.49 -4.86 -8.54
N PRO A 197 -4.14 -5.71 -7.73
CA PRO A 197 -3.60 -6.16 -6.45
C PRO A 197 -2.15 -6.65 -6.47
N LEU A 198 -1.33 -6.09 -5.59
CA LEU A 198 0.04 -6.58 -5.36
C LEU A 198 0.02 -7.56 -4.18
N ASP A 199 0.35 -8.81 -4.47
CA ASP A 199 0.47 -9.91 -3.51
C ASP A 199 1.96 -10.24 -3.25
N GLU A 200 2.21 -11.22 -2.38
CA GLU A 200 3.57 -11.71 -2.08
C GLU A 200 4.32 -12.13 -3.35
N LYS A 201 3.62 -12.66 -4.35
CA LYS A 201 4.18 -13.04 -5.64
C LYS A 201 4.72 -11.84 -6.42
N GLY A 202 4.09 -10.67 -6.31
CA GLY A 202 4.60 -9.42 -6.88
C GLY A 202 5.96 -9.00 -6.27
N ILE A 203 6.17 -9.26 -4.97
CA ILE A 203 7.45 -9.00 -4.29
C ILE A 203 8.53 -9.94 -4.81
N GLU A 204 8.26 -11.25 -4.87
CA GLU A 204 9.21 -12.27 -5.33
C GLU A 204 9.72 -11.99 -6.75
N ILE A 205 8.83 -11.57 -7.66
CA ILE A 205 9.20 -11.24 -9.03
C ILE A 205 10.11 -10.00 -9.08
N LEU A 206 9.83 -8.97 -8.28
CA LEU A 206 10.67 -7.76 -8.24
C LEU A 206 12.05 -8.03 -7.61
N GLU A 207 12.11 -8.89 -6.59
CA GLU A 207 13.36 -9.37 -6.01
C GLU A 207 14.19 -10.16 -7.02
N THR A 208 13.54 -11.09 -7.73
CA THR A 208 14.19 -11.86 -8.81
C THR A 208 14.73 -10.93 -9.91
N CYS A 209 13.99 -9.87 -10.25
CA CYS A 209 14.45 -8.87 -11.22
C CYS A 209 15.64 -8.07 -10.72
N LEU A 210 15.73 -7.78 -9.42
CA LEU A 210 16.88 -7.12 -8.81
C LEU A 210 18.13 -7.99 -8.88
N ASP A 211 18.00 -9.26 -8.54
CA ASP A 211 19.10 -10.23 -8.60
C ASP A 211 19.62 -10.37 -10.04
N LEU A 212 18.73 -10.46 -11.02
CA LEU A 212 19.10 -10.52 -12.44
C LEU A 212 19.69 -9.20 -12.95
N LEU A 213 19.20 -8.05 -12.49
CA LEU A 213 19.82 -6.76 -12.79
C LEU A 213 21.27 -6.75 -12.31
N GLU A 214 21.54 -7.23 -11.09
CA GLU A 214 22.88 -7.31 -10.52
C GLU A 214 23.79 -8.26 -11.30
N GLN A 215 23.27 -9.41 -11.73
CA GLN A 215 24.00 -10.34 -12.62
C GLN A 215 24.29 -9.72 -14.00
N ALA A 216 23.34 -9.01 -14.60
CA ALA A 216 23.52 -8.38 -15.91
C ALA A 216 24.59 -7.26 -15.92
N SER A 217 24.86 -6.57 -14.78
CA SER A 217 26.02 -5.64 -14.73
C SER A 217 27.35 -6.35 -14.93
N LEU A 218 27.44 -7.63 -14.58
CA LEU A 218 28.66 -8.41 -14.74
C LEU A 218 28.87 -8.80 -16.21
N VAL A 219 27.81 -8.80 -17.02
CA VAL A 219 27.82 -9.21 -18.43
C VAL A 219 28.10 -8.04 -19.39
N PHE A 220 27.73 -6.81 -19.04
CA PHE A 220 28.07 -5.61 -19.82
C PHE A 220 29.40 -5.02 -19.31
N PRO A 221 30.54 -5.17 -20.01
CA PRO A 221 31.78 -4.53 -19.61
C PRO A 221 31.62 -3.01 -19.74
N THR A 222 32.15 -2.26 -18.77
CA THR A 222 32.18 -0.79 -18.69
C THR A 222 32.84 -0.06 -19.87
N SER A 223 33.28 -0.77 -20.91
CA SER A 223 34.20 -0.29 -21.94
C SER A 223 33.77 -0.52 -23.39
N SER A 224 32.66 -1.21 -23.68
CA SER A 224 32.32 -1.59 -25.07
C SER A 224 31.38 -0.63 -25.81
N LEU A 225 31.06 0.54 -25.26
CA LEU A 225 30.16 1.53 -25.89
C LEU A 225 30.85 2.82 -26.33
N ASN A 226 32.17 2.79 -26.58
CA ASN A 226 32.84 3.83 -27.36
C ASN A 226 32.93 3.36 -28.83
N PRO A 227 32.10 3.87 -29.75
CA PRO A 227 32.32 3.63 -31.17
C PRO A 227 33.55 4.45 -31.58
N GLY A 228 34.67 3.76 -31.78
CA GLY A 228 35.86 4.20 -32.53
C GLY A 228 36.22 5.69 -32.51
N ARG A 229 37.28 6.02 -31.76
CA ARG A 229 38.41 6.70 -32.40
C ARG A 229 39.06 5.68 -33.33
N THR A 230 38.63 5.63 -34.58
CA THR A 230 39.47 5.12 -35.65
C THR A 230 40.49 6.20 -35.97
N SER A 231 41.76 5.88 -35.69
CA SER A 231 43.00 6.35 -36.33
C SER A 231 42.97 7.69 -37.06
#